data_AF-A0A414VE19-F1
#
_entry.id   AF-A0A414VE19-F1
#
_cell.length_a   1.000
_cell.length_b   1.000
_cell.length_c   1.000
_cell.angle_alpha   90.00
_cell.angle_beta   90.00
_cell.angle_gamma   90.00
#
_symmetry.space_group_name_H-M   'P 1'
#
loop_
_entity.id
_entity.type
_entity.pdbx_description
1 polymer ?
#
loop_
_entity_poly.entity_id
_entity_poly.type
_entity_poly.pdbx_seq_one_letter_code
_entity_poly.pdbx_strand_id
1 'polypeptide(L)'
;MREALKNLEAAKDAASPEKLAVIDDDIAAFQEIYDMVVTEAAKWRKPLPAMQANVDAAQAKYDEAHNRTSGLQAELNKAIDDGASNETIKQLQSEIMSAERREKSCEDDLHHCQRRLESQERQVQRFESEAEKAKAHIDEGVAKRDALLDDLEKAQAAYDDACRAYEEAKAAADKVTSPEITQPTETTKPSSSAQPAETAQPASSPATGKDAPSSSTKQANTTTGKLANTGDTAPSAIALAAVAAAGLGITATATRRLKNSK
;
A
#
# COMPACT_ATOMS: atom_id res chain seq x y z
N MET A 1 -25.85 -2.41 -32.42
CA MET A 1 -26.97 -2.67 -31.49
C MET A 1 -27.05 -4.13 -31.03
N ARG A 2 -27.32 -5.12 -31.90
CA ARG A 2 -27.44 -6.55 -31.48
C ARG A 2 -26.21 -7.09 -30.75
N GLU A 3 -25.02 -6.75 -31.22
CA GLU A 3 -23.76 -7.14 -30.57
C GLU A 3 -23.59 -6.49 -29.19
N ALA A 4 -23.90 -5.20 -29.06
CA ALA A 4 -23.90 -4.51 -27.77
C ALA A 4 -24.92 -5.11 -26.78
N LEU A 5 -26.10 -5.51 -27.24
CA LEU A 5 -27.10 -6.20 -26.42
C LEU A 5 -26.57 -7.55 -25.91
N LYS A 6 -25.88 -8.31 -26.77
CA LYS A 6 -25.27 -9.59 -26.38
C LYS A 6 -24.20 -9.38 -25.30
N ASN A 7 -23.37 -8.35 -25.43
CA ASN A 7 -22.35 -8.03 -24.44
C ASN A 7 -22.96 -7.56 -23.11
N LEU A 8 -24.02 -6.75 -23.17
CA LEU A 8 -24.76 -6.34 -21.98
C LEU A 8 -25.38 -7.53 -21.24
N GLU A 9 -25.99 -8.47 -21.95
CA GLU A 9 -26.58 -9.66 -21.32
C GLU A 9 -25.51 -10.53 -20.66
N ALA A 10 -24.34 -10.69 -21.31
CA ALA A 10 -23.21 -11.40 -20.72
C ALA A 10 -22.69 -10.69 -19.45
N ALA A 11 -22.60 -9.36 -19.46
CA ALA A 11 -22.18 -8.59 -18.29
C ALA A 11 -23.21 -8.65 -17.15
N LYS A 12 -24.51 -8.63 -17.46
CA LYS A 12 -25.60 -8.82 -16.47
C LYS A 12 -25.58 -10.21 -15.84
N ASP A 13 -25.30 -11.25 -16.62
CA ASP A 13 -25.11 -12.60 -16.08
C ASP A 13 -23.86 -12.66 -15.20
N ALA A 14 -22.74 -12.06 -15.62
CA ALA A 14 -21.49 -12.07 -14.86
C ALA A 14 -21.62 -11.30 -13.53
N ALA A 15 -22.28 -10.15 -13.54
CA ALA A 15 -22.56 -9.29 -12.39
C ALA A 15 -23.98 -9.51 -11.84
N SER A 16 -24.51 -10.74 -11.92
CA SER A 16 -25.85 -11.01 -11.40
C SER A 16 -25.90 -10.79 -9.88
N PRO A 17 -27.04 -10.38 -9.32
CA PRO A 17 -27.18 -10.16 -7.89
C PRO A 17 -26.74 -11.37 -7.05
N GLU A 18 -27.01 -12.59 -7.52
CA GLU A 18 -26.63 -13.82 -6.85
C GLU A 18 -25.11 -14.03 -6.83
N LYS A 19 -24.41 -13.75 -7.95
CA LYS A 19 -22.95 -13.89 -8.02
C LYS A 19 -22.24 -12.81 -7.20
N LEU A 20 -22.76 -11.59 -7.21
CA LEU A 20 -22.23 -10.50 -6.38
C LEU A 20 -22.46 -10.77 -4.89
N ALA A 21 -23.64 -11.29 -4.51
CA ALA A 21 -23.94 -11.66 -3.14
C ALA A 21 -22.96 -12.72 -2.59
N VAL A 22 -22.58 -13.71 -3.40
CA VAL A 22 -21.56 -14.69 -2.99
C VAL A 22 -20.20 -14.03 -2.72
N ILE A 23 -19.79 -13.08 -3.56
CA ILE A 23 -18.53 -12.34 -3.34
C ILE A 23 -18.63 -11.47 -2.07
N ASP A 24 -19.77 -10.80 -1.86
CA ASP A 24 -19.99 -9.99 -0.66
C ASP A 24 -20.02 -10.84 0.62
N ASP A 25 -20.62 -12.03 0.59
CA ASP A 25 -20.62 -12.98 1.70
C ASP A 25 -19.20 -13.49 2.00
N ASP A 26 -18.40 -13.80 0.97
CA ASP A 26 -16.99 -14.19 1.14
C ASP A 26 -16.16 -13.05 1.74
N ILE A 27 -16.34 -11.82 1.26
CA ILE A 27 -15.70 -10.62 1.82
C ILE A 27 -16.07 -10.47 3.30
N ALA A 28 -17.36 -10.61 3.64
CA ALA A 28 -17.83 -10.49 5.01
C ALA A 28 -17.25 -11.58 5.92
N ALA A 29 -17.17 -12.83 5.44
CA ALA A 29 -16.57 -13.93 6.17
C ALA A 29 -15.07 -13.69 6.45
N PHE A 30 -14.30 -13.22 5.46
CA PHE A 30 -12.90 -12.86 5.68
C PHE A 30 -12.73 -11.62 6.56
N GLN A 31 -13.66 -10.67 6.52
CA GLN A 31 -13.65 -9.51 7.41
C GLN A 31 -13.81 -9.94 8.88
N GLU A 32 -14.71 -10.89 9.18
CA GLU A 32 -14.85 -11.44 10.52
C GLU A 32 -13.54 -12.12 10.99
N ILE A 33 -12.91 -12.91 10.10
CA ILE A 33 -11.63 -13.54 10.39
C ILE A 33 -10.56 -12.46 10.67
N TYR A 34 -10.45 -11.45 9.80
CA TYR A 34 -9.50 -10.35 9.95
C TYR A 34 -9.65 -9.65 11.30
N ASP A 35 -10.87 -9.26 11.67
CA ASP A 35 -11.14 -8.56 12.93
C ASP A 35 -10.80 -9.44 14.14
N MET A 36 -11.11 -10.74 14.06
CA MET A 36 -10.77 -11.72 15.09
C MET A 36 -9.25 -11.85 15.27
N VAL A 37 -8.49 -12.06 14.19
CA VAL A 37 -7.04 -12.30 14.27
C VAL A 37 -6.27 -11.03 14.63
N VAL A 38 -6.72 -9.84 14.20
CA VAL A 38 -6.16 -8.55 14.64
C VAL A 38 -6.35 -8.36 16.14
N THR A 39 -7.55 -8.68 16.63
CA THR A 39 -7.85 -8.63 18.07
C THR A 39 -6.98 -9.61 18.85
N GLU A 40 -6.77 -10.82 18.34
CA GLU A 40 -5.93 -11.82 18.97
C GLU A 40 -4.45 -11.41 18.96
N ALA A 41 -3.93 -10.91 17.83
CA ALA A 41 -2.58 -10.35 17.74
C ALA A 41 -2.33 -9.26 18.80
N ALA A 42 -3.31 -8.37 19.01
CA ALA A 42 -3.23 -7.34 20.04
C ALA A 42 -3.15 -7.91 21.47
N LYS A 43 -3.88 -8.99 21.78
CA LYS A 43 -3.78 -9.68 23.08
C LYS A 43 -2.40 -10.29 23.29
N TRP A 44 -1.83 -10.94 22.27
CA TRP A 44 -0.49 -11.55 22.34
C TRP A 44 0.62 -10.50 22.41
N ARG A 45 0.42 -9.32 21.81
CA ARG A 45 1.36 -8.19 21.86
C ARG A 45 1.39 -7.51 23.23
N LYS A 46 0.25 -7.42 23.92
CA LYS A 46 0.10 -6.72 25.20
C LYS A 46 1.18 -7.04 26.26
N PRO A 47 1.58 -8.30 26.51
CA PRO A 47 2.59 -8.63 27.51
C PRO A 47 4.04 -8.40 27.07
N LEU A 48 4.32 -8.16 25.78
CA LEU A 48 5.70 -8.05 25.27
C LEU A 48 6.56 -7.02 26.02
N PRO A 49 6.08 -5.79 26.33
CA PRO A 49 6.91 -4.82 27.06
C PRO A 49 7.34 -5.32 28.45
N ALA A 50 6.44 -6.00 29.17
CA ALA A 50 6.77 -6.57 30.47
C ALA A 50 7.73 -7.77 30.36
N MET A 51 7.59 -8.58 29.31
CA MET A 51 8.53 -9.67 29.03
C MET A 51 9.92 -9.14 28.67
N GLN A 52 10.01 -8.07 27.89
CA GLN A 52 11.27 -7.40 27.58
C GLN A 52 11.93 -6.85 28.85
N ALA A 53 11.16 -6.19 29.73
CA ALA A 53 11.68 -5.72 31.01
C ALA A 53 12.22 -6.87 31.89
N ASN A 54 11.62 -8.07 31.82
CA ASN A 54 12.16 -9.26 32.50
C ASN A 54 13.48 -9.73 31.90
N VAL A 55 13.63 -9.68 30.57
CA VAL A 55 14.89 -9.98 29.88
C VAL A 55 15.96 -8.97 30.31
N ASP A 56 15.66 -7.68 30.30
CA ASP A 56 16.59 -6.63 30.69
C ASP A 56 17.01 -6.76 32.16
N ALA A 57 16.07 -7.08 33.06
CA ALA A 57 16.37 -7.33 34.47
C ALA A 57 17.19 -8.60 34.69
N ALA A 58 16.95 -9.66 33.92
CA ALA A 58 17.76 -10.89 33.96
C ALA A 58 19.17 -10.64 33.40
N GLN A 59 19.29 -9.84 32.35
CA GLN A 59 20.56 -9.44 31.75
C GLN A 59 21.40 -8.67 32.77
N ALA A 60 20.81 -7.68 33.45
CA ALA A 60 21.50 -6.90 34.48
C ALA A 60 22.05 -7.79 35.61
N LYS A 61 21.29 -8.81 36.06
CA LYS A 61 21.75 -9.77 37.07
C LYS A 61 22.87 -10.68 36.57
N TYR A 62 22.81 -11.08 35.30
CA TYR A 62 23.87 -11.84 34.67
C TYR A 62 25.15 -11.00 34.58
N ASP A 63 25.06 -9.76 34.10
CA ASP A 63 26.20 -8.85 33.99
C ASP A 63 26.81 -8.55 35.36
N GLU A 64 25.99 -8.34 36.40
CA GLU A 64 26.46 -8.18 37.78
C GLU A 64 27.22 -9.42 38.27
N ALA A 65 26.67 -10.62 38.06
CA ALA A 65 27.31 -11.87 38.47
C ALA A 65 28.62 -12.09 37.70
N HIS A 66 28.62 -11.85 36.39
CA HIS A 66 29.80 -11.96 35.53
C HIS A 66 30.90 -10.97 35.94
N ASN A 67 30.53 -9.73 36.24
CA ASN A 67 31.46 -8.72 36.75
C ASN A 67 32.06 -9.13 38.12
N ARG A 68 31.26 -9.72 39.01
CA ARG A 68 31.76 -10.23 40.30
C ARG A 68 32.74 -11.39 40.10
N THR A 69 32.42 -12.36 39.25
CA THR A 69 33.31 -13.47 38.90
C THR A 69 34.63 -12.94 38.33
N SER A 70 34.57 -12.05 37.34
CA SER A 70 35.74 -11.45 36.70
C SER A 70 36.58 -10.64 37.69
N GLY A 71 35.94 -9.88 38.58
CA GLY A 71 36.61 -9.14 39.64
C GLY A 71 37.36 -10.04 40.62
N LEU A 72 36.75 -11.15 41.04
CA LEU A 72 37.39 -12.15 41.89
C LEU A 72 38.57 -12.84 41.20
N GLN A 73 38.45 -13.15 39.90
CA GLN A 73 39.56 -13.70 39.12
C GLN A 73 40.74 -12.72 39.02
N ALA A 74 40.47 -11.43 38.87
CA ALA A 74 41.52 -10.40 38.89
C ALA A 74 42.16 -10.28 40.28
N GLU A 75 41.37 -10.35 41.35
CA GLU A 75 41.85 -10.34 42.74
C GLU A 75 42.75 -11.55 43.04
N LEU A 76 42.37 -12.73 42.56
CA LEU A 76 43.18 -13.96 42.67
C LEU A 76 44.54 -13.80 41.98
N ASN A 77 44.57 -13.29 40.74
CA ASN A 77 45.83 -13.07 40.03
C ASN A 77 46.74 -12.10 40.78
N LYS A 78 46.19 -10.97 41.24
CA LYS A 78 46.94 -10.00 42.04
C LYS A 78 47.47 -10.61 43.34
N ALA A 79 46.66 -11.41 44.04
CA ALA A 79 47.07 -12.07 45.28
C ALA A 79 48.23 -13.05 45.04
N ILE A 80 48.24 -13.74 43.90
CA ILE A 80 49.35 -14.61 43.49
C ILE A 80 50.62 -13.77 43.25
N ASP A 81 50.50 -12.68 42.50
CA ASP A 81 51.64 -11.79 42.18
C ASP A 81 52.24 -11.13 43.43
N ASP A 82 51.39 -10.75 44.39
CA ASP A 82 51.78 -10.15 45.67
C ASP A 82 52.34 -11.17 46.68
N GLY A 83 52.36 -12.47 46.36
CA GLY A 83 52.87 -13.52 47.24
C GLY A 83 51.97 -13.81 48.44
N ALA A 84 50.64 -13.68 48.29
CA ALA A 84 49.67 -13.98 49.34
C ALA A 84 49.79 -15.43 49.86
N SER A 85 49.31 -15.65 51.09
CA SER A 85 49.35 -16.98 51.70
C SER A 85 48.49 -17.99 50.93
N ASN A 86 48.89 -19.27 51.00
CA ASN A 86 48.14 -20.37 50.37
C ASN A 86 46.66 -20.42 50.82
N GLU A 87 46.40 -20.08 52.09
CA GLU A 87 45.05 -20.01 52.64
C GLU A 87 44.21 -18.93 51.95
N THR A 88 44.79 -17.74 51.73
CA THR A 88 44.12 -16.63 51.02
C THR A 88 43.80 -17.01 49.57
N ILE A 89 44.74 -17.67 48.90
CA ILE A 89 44.55 -18.16 47.53
C ILE A 89 43.40 -19.18 47.46
N LYS A 90 43.35 -20.15 48.39
CA LYS A 90 42.27 -21.15 48.46
C LYS A 90 40.91 -20.53 48.75
N GLN A 91 40.87 -19.53 49.64
CA GLN A 91 39.66 -18.77 49.95
C GLN A 91 39.10 -18.12 48.67
N LEU A 92 39.93 -17.38 47.93
CA LEU A 92 39.54 -16.72 46.67
C LEU A 92 39.09 -17.72 45.61
N GLN A 93 39.77 -18.86 45.47
CA GLN A 93 39.35 -19.93 44.55
C GLN A 93 37.96 -20.48 44.91
N SER A 94 37.66 -20.66 46.19
CA SER A 94 36.34 -21.08 46.67
C SER A 94 35.25 -20.04 46.36
N GLU A 95 35.57 -18.76 46.57
CA GLU A 95 34.66 -17.65 46.24
C GLU A 95 34.38 -17.56 44.73
N ILE A 96 35.41 -17.71 43.89
CA ILE A 96 35.26 -17.77 42.43
C ILE A 96 34.34 -18.93 42.03
N MET A 97 34.59 -20.14 42.56
CA MET A 97 33.72 -21.30 42.30
C MET A 97 32.26 -21.05 42.70
N SER A 98 32.03 -20.27 43.76
CA SER A 98 30.68 -19.86 44.16
C SER A 98 30.07 -18.80 43.23
N ALA A 99 30.88 -17.82 42.82
CA ALA A 99 30.48 -16.77 41.88
C ALA A 99 30.13 -17.34 40.49
N GLU A 100 30.96 -18.25 39.96
CA GLU A 100 30.73 -18.94 38.69
C GLU A 100 29.42 -19.74 38.70
N ARG A 101 29.11 -20.44 39.81
CA ARG A 101 27.79 -21.11 39.95
C ARG A 101 26.64 -20.11 39.92
N ARG A 102 26.82 -18.94 40.55
CA ARG A 102 25.78 -17.90 40.58
C ARG A 102 25.58 -17.27 39.20
N GLU A 103 26.67 -17.00 38.50
CA GLU A 103 26.69 -16.50 37.12
C GLU A 103 25.97 -17.47 36.18
N LYS A 104 26.30 -18.77 36.24
CA LYS A 104 25.63 -19.79 35.43
C LYS A 104 24.13 -19.84 35.70
N SER A 105 23.71 -19.72 36.96
CA SER A 105 22.30 -19.62 37.31
C SER A 105 21.62 -18.37 36.73
N CYS A 106 22.28 -17.20 36.75
CA CYS A 106 21.75 -16.00 36.13
C CYS A 106 21.66 -16.14 34.60
N GLU A 107 22.63 -16.81 33.97
CA GLU A 107 22.63 -17.10 32.53
C GLU A 107 21.43 -17.97 32.14
N ASP A 108 21.15 -19.02 32.91
CA ASP A 108 20.01 -19.91 32.67
C ASP A 108 18.66 -19.16 32.83
N ASP A 109 18.54 -18.27 33.81
CA ASP A 109 17.38 -17.40 34.01
C ASP A 109 17.19 -16.41 32.84
N LEU A 110 18.28 -15.82 32.35
CA LEU A 110 18.28 -14.93 31.18
C LEU A 110 17.81 -15.68 29.93
N HIS A 111 18.35 -16.87 29.67
CA HIS A 111 17.93 -17.71 28.55
C HIS A 111 16.46 -18.14 28.67
N HIS A 112 15.95 -18.36 29.88
CA HIS A 112 14.55 -18.64 30.10
C HIS A 112 13.66 -17.45 29.72
N CYS A 113 14.03 -16.23 30.15
CA CYS A 113 13.29 -15.02 29.82
C CYS A 113 13.30 -14.74 28.30
N GLN A 114 14.46 -14.87 27.66
CA GLN A 114 14.62 -14.68 26.21
C GLN A 114 13.75 -15.66 25.41
N ARG A 115 13.77 -16.96 25.75
CA ARG A 115 12.93 -17.96 25.07
C ARG A 115 11.43 -17.70 25.22
N ARG A 116 11.01 -17.20 26.38
CA ARG A 116 9.62 -16.82 26.61
C ARG A 116 9.20 -15.63 25.77
N LEU A 117 10.03 -14.59 25.72
CA LEU A 117 9.81 -13.41 24.88
C LEU A 117 9.72 -13.83 23.41
N GLU A 118 10.70 -14.58 22.92
CA GLU A 118 10.75 -15.03 21.52
C GLU A 118 9.53 -15.90 21.16
N SER A 119 9.09 -16.77 22.06
CA SER A 119 7.86 -17.54 21.86
C SER A 119 6.63 -16.65 21.76
N GLN A 120 6.54 -15.60 22.58
CA GLN A 120 5.43 -14.65 22.56
C GLN A 120 5.43 -13.84 21.25
N GLU A 121 6.60 -13.36 20.81
CA GLU A 121 6.77 -12.63 19.55
C GLU A 121 6.39 -13.49 18.33
N ARG A 122 6.77 -14.76 18.32
CA ARG A 122 6.34 -15.71 17.28
C ARG A 122 4.82 -15.84 17.21
N GLN A 123 4.13 -15.84 18.35
CA GLN A 123 2.66 -15.90 18.36
C GLN A 123 2.04 -14.63 17.78
N VAL A 124 2.58 -13.45 18.12
CA VAL A 124 2.15 -12.19 17.51
C VAL A 124 2.34 -12.25 16.00
N GLN A 125 3.52 -12.64 15.52
CA GLN A 125 3.81 -12.74 14.09
C GLN A 125 2.89 -13.71 13.35
N ARG A 126 2.51 -14.85 13.97
CA ARG A 126 1.55 -15.77 13.37
C ARG A 126 0.20 -15.10 13.12
N PHE A 127 -0.38 -14.46 14.14
CA PHE A 127 -1.67 -13.79 14.00
C PHE A 127 -1.62 -12.58 13.06
N GLU A 128 -0.52 -11.83 13.04
CA GLU A 128 -0.34 -10.75 12.07
C GLU A 128 -0.26 -11.27 10.63
N SER A 129 0.43 -12.39 10.40
CA SER A 129 0.45 -13.03 9.08
C SER A 129 -0.92 -13.56 8.67
N GLU A 130 -1.71 -14.08 9.63
CA GLU A 130 -3.09 -14.48 9.36
C GLU A 130 -3.98 -13.28 9.04
N ALA A 131 -3.79 -12.15 9.73
CA ALA A 131 -4.48 -10.90 9.42
C ALA A 131 -4.16 -10.41 8.00
N GLU A 132 -2.89 -10.43 7.60
CA GLU A 132 -2.47 -10.07 6.25
C GLU A 132 -3.10 -10.96 5.18
N LYS A 133 -3.20 -12.27 5.43
CA LYS A 133 -3.86 -13.21 4.51
C LYS A 133 -5.36 -12.94 4.39
N ALA A 134 -6.06 -12.76 5.51
CA ALA A 134 -7.48 -12.43 5.49
C ALA A 134 -7.73 -11.13 4.74
N LYS A 135 -6.90 -10.11 5.00
CA LYS A 135 -6.95 -8.84 4.26
C LYS A 135 -6.74 -9.00 2.76
N ALA A 136 -5.76 -9.82 2.34
CA ALA A 136 -5.54 -10.07 0.92
C ALA A 136 -6.76 -10.70 0.24
N HIS A 137 -7.48 -11.60 0.91
CA HIS A 137 -8.72 -12.17 0.39
C HIS A 137 -9.87 -11.15 0.32
N ILE A 138 -9.98 -10.27 1.31
CA ILE A 138 -10.94 -9.15 1.30
C ILE A 138 -10.64 -8.24 0.09
N ASP A 139 -9.39 -7.80 -0.06
CA ASP A 139 -8.96 -6.91 -1.14
C ASP A 139 -9.20 -7.56 -2.52
N GLU A 140 -8.93 -8.86 -2.65
CA GLU A 140 -9.21 -9.63 -3.87
C GLU A 140 -10.72 -9.71 -4.17
N GLY A 141 -11.55 -9.97 -3.16
CA GLY A 141 -13.00 -10.02 -3.29
C GLY A 141 -13.57 -8.67 -3.74
N VAL A 142 -13.13 -7.58 -3.09
CA VAL A 142 -13.54 -6.21 -3.45
C VAL A 142 -13.13 -5.89 -4.89
N ALA A 143 -11.89 -6.19 -5.28
CA ALA A 143 -11.42 -5.95 -6.64
C ALA A 143 -12.23 -6.73 -7.69
N LYS A 144 -12.60 -7.99 -7.41
CA LYS A 144 -13.44 -8.79 -8.31
C LYS A 144 -14.84 -8.20 -8.45
N ARG A 145 -15.48 -7.83 -7.34
CA ARG A 145 -16.81 -7.22 -7.34
C ARG A 145 -16.82 -5.92 -8.12
N ASP A 146 -15.86 -5.05 -7.85
CA ASP A 146 -15.77 -3.74 -8.47
C ASP A 146 -15.49 -3.86 -9.99
N ALA A 147 -14.67 -4.82 -10.41
CA ALA A 147 -14.44 -5.11 -11.84
C ALA A 147 -15.71 -5.60 -12.55
N LEU A 148 -16.50 -6.48 -11.92
CA LEU A 148 -17.77 -6.95 -12.49
C LEU A 148 -18.78 -5.81 -12.65
N LEU A 149 -18.85 -4.92 -11.66
CA LEU A 149 -19.74 -3.75 -11.69
C LEU A 149 -19.31 -2.74 -12.75
N ASP A 150 -18.01 -2.48 -12.88
CA ASP A 150 -17.44 -1.59 -13.91
C ASP A 150 -17.67 -2.14 -15.32
N ASP A 151 -17.48 -3.46 -15.53
CA ASP A 151 -17.79 -4.11 -16.82
C ASP A 151 -19.29 -4.02 -17.17
N LEU A 152 -20.17 -4.18 -16.18
CA LEU A 152 -21.61 -4.01 -16.36
C LEU A 152 -21.97 -2.56 -16.73
N GLU A 153 -21.40 -1.57 -16.05
CA GLU A 153 -21.61 -0.15 -16.35
C GLU A 153 -21.16 0.20 -17.78
N LYS A 154 -19.97 -0.26 -18.18
CA LYS A 154 -19.44 -0.08 -19.54
C LYS A 154 -20.31 -0.74 -20.60
N ALA A 155 -20.79 -1.96 -20.35
CA ALA A 155 -21.65 -2.66 -21.28
C ALA A 155 -23.02 -1.97 -21.45
N GLN A 156 -23.56 -1.40 -20.36
CA GLN A 156 -24.79 -0.63 -20.39
C GLN A 156 -24.62 0.65 -21.22
N ALA A 157 -23.55 1.42 -20.98
CA ALA A 157 -23.25 2.61 -21.75
C ALA A 157 -23.08 2.31 -23.26
N ALA A 158 -22.37 1.24 -23.60
CA ALA A 158 -22.18 0.83 -24.98
C ALA A 158 -23.50 0.41 -25.66
N TYR A 159 -24.42 -0.22 -24.93
CA TYR A 159 -25.74 -0.55 -25.44
C TYR A 159 -26.59 0.70 -25.67
N ASP A 160 -26.59 1.65 -24.73
CA ASP A 160 -27.36 2.89 -24.83
C ASP A 160 -26.89 3.76 -26.00
N ASP A 161 -25.58 3.86 -26.21
CA ASP A 161 -24.99 4.54 -27.37
C ASP A 161 -25.35 3.84 -28.69
N ALA A 162 -25.32 2.49 -28.71
CA ALA A 162 -25.72 1.72 -29.88
C ALA A 162 -27.22 1.85 -30.21
N CYS A 163 -28.07 2.03 -29.20
CA CYS A 163 -29.49 2.31 -29.38
C CYS A 163 -29.70 3.71 -29.96
N ARG A 164 -29.00 4.72 -29.44
CA ARG A 164 -29.06 6.09 -29.95
C ARG A 164 -28.67 6.17 -31.42
N ALA A 165 -27.55 5.57 -31.79
CA ALA A 165 -27.08 5.55 -33.18
C ALA A 165 -28.07 4.82 -34.13
N TYR A 166 -28.74 3.77 -33.64
CA TYR A 166 -29.76 3.06 -34.41
C TYR A 166 -30.99 3.95 -34.68
N GLU A 167 -31.49 4.66 -33.66
CA GLU A 167 -32.63 5.57 -33.83
C GLU A 167 -32.27 6.78 -34.70
N GLU A 168 -31.05 7.33 -34.59
CA GLU A 168 -30.57 8.38 -35.48
C GLU A 168 -30.50 7.93 -36.95
N ALA A 169 -29.97 6.73 -37.20
CA ALA A 169 -29.90 6.15 -38.55
C ALA A 169 -31.30 5.89 -39.13
N LYS A 170 -32.24 5.42 -38.30
CA LYS A 170 -33.64 5.22 -38.69
C LYS A 170 -34.32 6.53 -39.05
N ALA A 171 -34.16 7.57 -38.22
CA ALA A 171 -34.71 8.90 -38.51
C ALA A 171 -34.12 9.52 -39.79
N ALA A 172 -32.84 9.28 -40.08
CA ALA A 172 -32.22 9.71 -41.33
C ALA A 172 -32.79 8.97 -42.55
N ALA A 173 -33.03 7.66 -42.44
CA ALA A 173 -33.66 6.87 -43.50
C ALA A 173 -35.11 7.33 -43.77
N ASP A 174 -35.89 7.62 -42.73
CA ASP A 174 -37.27 8.11 -42.86
C ASP A 174 -37.34 9.48 -43.56
N LYS A 175 -36.34 10.35 -43.35
CA LYS A 175 -36.21 11.63 -44.09
C LYS A 175 -35.95 11.43 -45.59
N VAL A 176 -35.13 10.45 -45.97
CA VAL A 176 -34.80 10.18 -47.39
C VAL A 176 -35.99 9.53 -48.12
N THR A 177 -36.83 8.79 -47.39
CA THR A 177 -37.96 8.04 -47.98
C THR A 177 -39.28 8.82 -47.96
N SER A 178 -39.34 9.95 -47.25
CA SER A 178 -40.47 10.88 -47.32
C SER A 178 -40.39 11.67 -48.63
N PRO A 179 -41.38 11.59 -49.53
CA PRO A 179 -41.40 12.42 -50.72
C PRO A 179 -41.53 13.87 -50.28
N GLU A 180 -40.43 14.62 -50.38
CA GLU A 180 -40.49 16.07 -50.41
C GLU A 180 -41.33 16.43 -51.65
N ILE A 181 -42.63 16.67 -51.44
CA ILE A 181 -43.43 17.42 -52.42
C ILE A 181 -42.85 18.83 -52.40
N THR A 182 -41.74 19.00 -53.11
CA THR A 182 -41.33 20.29 -53.64
C THR A 182 -42.46 20.69 -54.57
N GLN A 183 -43.29 21.63 -54.11
CA GLN A 183 -44.17 22.36 -55.01
C GLN A 183 -43.32 22.85 -56.19
N PRO A 184 -43.76 22.64 -57.45
CA PRO A 184 -43.04 23.20 -58.57
C PRO A 184 -43.13 24.72 -58.48
N THR A 185 -41.99 25.39 -58.27
CA THR A 185 -41.87 26.81 -58.53
C THR A 185 -42.12 26.99 -60.03
N GLU A 186 -43.29 27.51 -60.39
CA GLU A 186 -43.55 28.02 -61.73
C GLU A 186 -42.47 29.05 -62.07
N THR A 187 -41.65 28.79 -63.08
CA THR A 187 -40.85 29.84 -63.70
C THR A 187 -40.70 29.58 -65.20
N THR A 188 -41.55 30.30 -65.93
CA THR A 188 -41.35 30.98 -67.22
C THR A 188 -40.13 30.61 -68.07
N LYS A 189 -40.43 30.21 -69.31
CA LYS A 189 -39.55 30.05 -70.49
C LYS A 189 -38.71 31.33 -70.77
N PRO A 190 -37.47 31.22 -71.28
CA PRO A 190 -37.23 31.36 -72.73
C PRO A 190 -36.15 30.39 -73.26
N SER A 191 -36.33 29.76 -74.43
CA SER A 191 -35.89 30.21 -75.76
C SER A 191 -34.36 30.28 -76.00
N SER A 192 -33.89 29.31 -76.80
CA SER A 192 -32.85 29.38 -77.85
C SER A 192 -31.43 29.94 -77.57
N SER A 193 -30.46 29.02 -77.67
CA SER A 193 -29.33 29.00 -78.64
C SER A 193 -28.13 29.96 -78.54
N ALA A 194 -26.96 29.32 -78.39
CA ALA A 194 -25.65 29.54 -79.05
C ALA A 194 -24.59 30.51 -78.50
N GLN A 195 -23.50 29.86 -78.03
CA GLN A 195 -22.06 30.11 -78.21
C GLN A 195 -21.28 31.25 -77.47
N PRO A 196 -19.95 31.04 -77.28
CA PRO A 196 -19.15 31.57 -76.17
C PRO A 196 -18.18 32.69 -76.59
N ALA A 197 -17.60 33.40 -75.61
CA ALA A 197 -16.21 33.91 -75.65
C ALA A 197 -15.80 34.57 -74.30
N GLU A 198 -14.74 34.01 -73.72
CA GLU A 198 -13.51 34.64 -73.18
C GLU A 198 -13.45 36.19 -73.01
N THR A 199 -13.05 36.68 -71.81
CA THR A 199 -11.79 37.43 -71.52
C THR A 199 -11.84 38.30 -70.25
N ALA A 200 -10.65 38.44 -69.63
CA ALA A 200 -10.10 39.59 -68.89
C ALA A 200 -10.39 39.79 -67.37
N GLN A 201 -9.37 39.45 -66.56
CA GLN A 201 -8.86 40.26 -65.42
C GLN A 201 -8.44 41.68 -65.90
N PRO A 202 -8.21 42.72 -65.04
CA PRO A 202 -7.61 42.64 -63.69
C PRO A 202 -8.05 43.69 -62.63
N ALA A 203 -7.42 43.54 -61.45
CA ALA A 203 -6.92 44.56 -60.51
C ALA A 203 -7.89 45.52 -59.80
N SER A 204 -7.81 45.52 -58.45
CA SER A 204 -7.18 46.60 -57.67
C SER A 204 -7.20 46.27 -56.16
N SER A 205 -6.02 46.08 -55.56
CA SER A 205 -5.72 46.42 -54.15
C SER A 205 -5.36 47.92 -54.07
N PRO A 206 -5.33 48.63 -52.92
CA PRO A 206 -4.34 48.45 -51.82
C PRO A 206 -4.97 48.58 -50.39
N ALA A 207 -4.50 47.90 -49.34
CA ALA A 207 -3.26 48.00 -48.55
C ALA A 207 -3.32 48.97 -47.36
N THR A 208 -2.58 48.58 -46.30
CA THR A 208 -2.17 49.25 -45.04
C THR A 208 -2.96 48.83 -43.79
N GLY A 209 -2.41 48.23 -42.74
CA GLY A 209 -1.04 47.84 -42.36
C GLY A 209 -0.75 48.21 -40.90
N LYS A 210 0.18 47.48 -40.26
CA LYS A 210 0.84 47.72 -38.94
C LYS A 210 0.07 47.33 -37.67
N ASP A 211 0.62 46.70 -36.62
CA ASP A 211 1.99 46.40 -36.17
C ASP A 211 2.03 45.05 -35.39
N ALA A 212 3.22 44.43 -35.31
CA ALA A 212 3.58 43.30 -34.42
C ALA A 212 4.27 43.83 -33.12
N PRO A 213 4.86 43.05 -32.18
CA PRO A 213 4.86 41.60 -31.89
C PRO A 213 4.74 41.19 -30.38
N SER A 214 4.82 39.87 -30.10
CA SER A 214 5.45 39.19 -28.93
C SER A 214 4.79 38.99 -27.55
N SER A 215 4.90 37.73 -27.11
CA SER A 215 5.27 37.19 -25.77
C SER A 215 4.20 36.74 -24.74
N SER A 216 4.30 35.45 -24.40
CA SER A 216 4.48 34.81 -23.07
C SER A 216 3.53 35.06 -21.87
N THR A 217 3.64 34.11 -20.93
CA THR A 217 3.23 34.08 -19.49
C THR A 217 1.76 33.69 -19.19
N LYS A 218 1.43 32.61 -18.47
CA LYS A 218 1.72 32.17 -17.07
C LYS A 218 1.20 33.16 -16.01
N GLN A 219 0.12 32.80 -15.30
CA GLN A 219 -0.20 33.07 -13.86
C GLN A 219 -1.67 32.59 -13.62
N ALA A 220 -1.95 31.66 -12.70
CA ALA A 220 -1.98 31.76 -11.24
C ALA A 220 -2.95 32.84 -10.72
N ASN A 221 -3.95 32.41 -9.94
CA ASN A 221 -4.56 33.27 -8.94
C ASN A 221 -4.99 32.47 -7.70
N THR A 222 -4.36 32.81 -6.58
CA THR A 222 -4.77 32.54 -5.20
C THR A 222 -5.73 33.64 -4.75
N THR A 223 -6.69 33.33 -3.87
CA THR A 223 -7.23 34.34 -2.93
C THR A 223 -7.71 33.68 -1.64
N THR A 224 -7.13 34.20 -0.56
CA THR A 224 -7.35 33.97 0.85
C THR A 224 -8.67 34.59 1.35
N GLY A 225 -9.36 33.92 2.27
CA GLY A 225 -10.47 34.49 3.04
C GLY A 225 -10.57 33.82 4.41
N LYS A 226 -9.98 34.46 5.42
CA LYS A 226 -9.88 34.05 6.83
C LYS A 226 -11.05 34.65 7.62
N LEU A 227 -11.72 33.88 8.49
CA LEU A 227 -11.96 34.23 9.90
C LEU A 227 -12.73 33.14 10.66
N ALA A 228 -12.46 33.11 11.95
CA ALA A 228 -12.66 32.04 12.92
C ALA A 228 -14.13 31.87 13.37
N ASN A 229 -14.48 30.66 13.79
CA ASN A 229 -14.76 30.39 15.19
C ASN A 229 -14.77 28.90 15.52
N THR A 230 -14.29 28.64 16.73
CA THR A 230 -14.08 27.40 17.47
C THR A 230 -15.35 26.58 17.70
N GLY A 231 -15.25 25.27 17.50
CA GLY A 231 -16.26 24.29 17.86
C GLY A 231 -15.67 22.88 17.77
N ASP A 232 -15.31 22.37 18.92
CA ASP A 232 -14.73 21.07 19.24
C ASP A 232 -15.40 19.88 18.54
N THR A 233 -14.64 19.04 17.81
CA THR A 233 -14.90 17.62 17.54
C THR A 233 -13.63 16.99 16.96
N ALA A 234 -13.01 16.08 17.71
CA ALA A 234 -11.78 15.38 17.36
C ALA A 234 -11.90 14.50 16.11
N PRO A 235 -10.81 14.35 15.32
CA PRO A 235 -10.62 13.16 14.52
C PRO A 235 -9.34 12.42 14.91
N SER A 236 -9.51 11.16 15.31
CA SER A 236 -8.47 10.14 15.28
C SER A 236 -7.93 9.98 13.86
N ALA A 237 -6.63 10.19 13.66
CA ALA A 237 -5.91 9.70 12.48
C ALA A 237 -4.45 9.40 12.85
N ILE A 238 -4.13 8.12 12.82
CA ILE A 238 -2.80 7.54 12.93
C ILE A 238 -1.96 8.06 11.76
N ALA A 239 -0.96 8.87 12.06
CA ALA A 239 0.07 9.24 11.09
C ALA A 239 1.05 8.07 10.93
N LEU A 240 1.07 7.52 9.72
CA LEU A 240 1.99 6.49 9.24
C LEU A 240 3.43 7.07 9.26
N ALA A 241 4.26 6.61 10.21
CA ALA A 241 5.69 6.90 10.21
C ALA A 241 6.41 5.89 9.30
N ALA A 242 6.88 6.36 8.14
CA ALA A 242 7.79 5.62 7.28
C ALA A 242 9.15 5.47 7.99
N VAL A 243 9.44 4.28 8.51
CA VAL A 243 10.78 3.93 8.98
C VAL A 243 11.61 3.54 7.77
N ALA A 244 12.53 4.43 7.39
CA ALA A 244 13.56 4.18 6.40
C ALA A 244 14.52 3.10 6.91
N ALA A 245 14.70 2.05 6.11
CA ALA A 245 15.75 1.06 6.28
C ALA A 245 17.13 1.70 6.07
N ALA A 246 17.82 2.02 7.17
CA ALA A 246 19.25 2.24 7.18
C ALA A 246 19.93 0.99 7.77
N GLY A 247 20.14 -0.01 6.91
CA GLY A 247 20.97 -1.18 7.23
C GLY A 247 22.43 -0.77 7.29
N LEU A 248 22.96 -0.61 8.50
CA LEU A 248 24.38 -0.43 8.78
C LEU A 248 25.09 -1.78 8.54
N GLY A 249 25.62 -1.96 7.33
CA GLY A 249 26.48 -3.09 7.00
C GLY A 249 27.87 -2.89 7.62
N ILE A 250 28.18 -3.63 8.68
CA ILE A 250 29.57 -3.95 9.06
C ILE A 250 29.63 -5.44 9.41
N THR A 251 29.98 -6.25 8.41
CA THR A 251 30.56 -7.57 8.60
C THR A 251 31.65 -7.79 7.57
N ALA A 252 32.90 -7.89 8.01
CA ALA A 252 33.85 -8.96 7.66
C ALA A 252 35.30 -8.55 7.97
N THR A 253 35.84 -9.02 9.09
CA THR A 253 37.29 -9.14 9.28
C THR A 253 37.59 -10.51 9.89
N ALA A 254 38.52 -11.21 9.23
CA ALA A 254 39.30 -12.37 9.67
C ALA A 254 38.61 -13.74 9.84
N THR A 255 38.57 -14.48 8.73
CA THR A 255 38.48 -15.94 8.71
C THR A 255 39.74 -16.58 9.34
N ARG A 256 39.67 -17.05 10.59
CA ARG A 256 40.67 -17.96 11.16
C ARG A 256 40.22 -19.41 10.92
N ARG A 257 40.91 -20.11 10.01
CA ARG A 257 40.75 -21.54 9.76
C ARG A 257 41.20 -22.35 10.98
N LEU A 258 40.29 -23.08 11.61
CA LEU A 258 40.58 -24.25 12.46
C LEU A 258 40.41 -25.50 11.60
N LYS A 259 41.52 -26.12 11.21
CA LYS A 259 41.54 -27.43 10.54
C LYS A 259 41.73 -28.48 11.63
N ASN A 260 40.69 -29.26 11.91
CA ASN A 260 40.82 -30.49 12.69
C ASN A 260 41.24 -31.65 11.77
N SER A 261 42.27 -32.34 12.23
CA SER A 261 42.82 -33.58 11.69
C SER A 261 41.98 -34.77 12.13
N LYS A 262 41.64 -35.65 11.21
CA LYS A 262 41.58 -37.11 11.37
C LYS A 262 41.82 -37.73 10.00
#